data_AF-A0A286AQE0-F1
#
_entry.id   AF-A0A286AQE0-F1
#
_cell.length_a   1.000
_cell.length_b   1.000
_cell.length_c   1.000
_cell.angle_alpha   90.00
_cell.angle_beta   90.00
_cell.angle_gamma   90.00
#
_symmetry.space_group_name_H-M   'P 1'
#
loop_
_entity.id
_entity.type
_entity.pdbx_description
1 polymer ?
#
loop_
_entity_poly.entity_id
_entity_poly.type
_entity_poly.pdbx_seq_one_letter_code
_entity_poly.pdbx_strand_id
1 'polypeptide(L)' 'MPIKDLCRKGGFSDATFYKWRAKYGGMDVPDARRLRELEAENNKLKKLLAEAHLDIHALNTAFGVKR' A
#
# COMPACT_ATOMS: atom_id res chain seq x y z
N MET A 1 -17.46 13.10 21.97
CA MET A 1 -16.11 13.67 22.20
C MET A 1 -15.75 14.54 21.00
N PRO A 2 -15.36 15.81 21.19
CA PRO A 2 -14.86 16.66 20.11
C PRO A 2 -13.63 16.04 19.42
N ILE A 3 -13.49 16.20 18.10
CA ILE A 3 -12.36 15.64 17.33
C ILE A 3 -11.01 16.08 17.89
N LYS A 4 -10.90 17.34 18.31
CA LYS A 4 -9.67 17.89 18.92
C LYS A 4 -9.24 17.14 20.19
N ASP A 5 -10.20 16.75 21.02
CA ASP A 5 -9.92 16.00 22.26
C ASP A 5 -9.59 14.54 21.97
N LEU A 6 -10.25 13.95 20.96
CA LEU A 6 -9.93 12.62 20.46
C LEU A 6 -8.50 12.56 19.91
N CYS A 7 -8.13 13.52 19.08
CA CYS A 7 -6.81 13.66 18.49
C CYS A 7 -5.74 13.86 19.57
N ARG A 8 -5.99 14.75 20.55
CA ARG A 8 -5.09 14.95 21.70
C ARG A 8 -4.90 13.67 22.52
N LYS A 9 -5.99 12.96 22.82
CA LYS A 9 -5.93 11.69 23.58
C LYS A 9 -5.23 10.58 22.79
N GLY A 10 -5.42 10.55 21.47
CA GLY A 10 -4.85 9.55 20.57
C GLY A 10 -3.43 9.85 20.09
N GLY A 11 -2.87 11.03 20.39
CA GLY A 11 -1.52 11.41 19.97
C GLY A 11 -1.37 11.63 18.45
N PHE A 12 -2.45 11.97 17.75
CA PHE A 12 -2.43 12.29 16.32
C PHE A 12 -3.07 13.65 16.05
N SER A 13 -2.81 14.22 14.88
CA SER A 13 -3.38 15.51 14.47
C SER A 13 -4.78 15.37 13.88
N ASP A 14 -5.57 16.43 13.92
CA ASP A 14 -6.86 16.52 13.24
C ASP A 14 -6.73 16.19 11.73
N ALA A 15 -5.63 16.62 11.09
CA ALA A 15 -5.33 16.30 9.70
C ALA A 15 -5.17 14.77 9.47
N THR A 16 -4.46 14.08 10.37
CA THR A 16 -4.33 12.62 10.35
C THR A 16 -5.68 11.93 10.49
N PHE A 17 -6.53 12.42 11.40
CA PHE A 17 -7.88 11.90 11.58
C PHE A 17 -8.71 12.01 10.31
N TYR A 18 -8.77 13.19 9.68
CA TYR A 18 -9.55 13.38 8.46
C TYR A 18 -8.98 12.60 7.27
N LYS A 19 -7.66 12.42 7.19
CA LYS A 19 -7.04 11.53 6.20
C LYS A 19 -7.50 10.09 6.35
N TRP A 20 -7.52 9.57 7.58
CA TRP A 20 -8.05 8.23 7.86
C TRP A 20 -9.55 8.14 7.63
N ARG A 21 -10.32 9.17 8.01
CA ARG A 21 -11.76 9.20 7.76
C ARG A 21 -12.09 9.21 6.27
N ALA A 22 -11.33 9.94 5.46
CA ALA A 22 -11.50 9.91 4.00
C ALA A 22 -11.16 8.54 3.40
N LYS A 23 -10.13 7.86 3.92
CA LYS A 23 -9.71 6.53 3.42
C LYS A 23 -10.58 5.38 3.92
N TYR A 24 -11.05 5.43 5.17
CA TYR A 24 -11.64 4.28 5.88
C TYR A 24 -13.02 4.58 6.48
N GLY A 25 -13.50 5.83 6.48
CA GLY A 25 -14.67 6.25 7.28
C GLY A 25 -16.02 5.70 6.84
N GLY A 26 -16.10 5.00 5.71
CA GLY A 26 -17.29 4.27 5.25
C GLY A 26 -17.09 2.76 5.18
N MET A 27 -15.99 2.23 5.72
CA MET A 27 -15.67 0.80 5.73
C MET A 27 -15.91 0.20 7.11
N ASP A 28 -16.41 -1.03 7.14
CA ASP A 28 -16.41 -1.81 8.38
C ASP A 28 -14.99 -2.29 8.70
N VAL A 29 -14.73 -2.60 9.98
CA VAL A 29 -13.40 -3.04 10.44
C VAL A 29 -12.87 -4.26 9.67
N PRO A 30 -13.68 -5.31 9.37
CA PRO A 30 -13.24 -6.43 8.55
C PRO A 30 -12.80 -6.00 7.14
N ASP A 31 -13.53 -5.08 6.52
CA ASP A 31 -13.22 -4.57 5.18
C ASP A 31 -11.92 -3.76 5.19
N ALA A 32 -11.73 -2.89 6.18
CA ALA A 32 -10.50 -2.13 6.35
C ALA A 32 -9.28 -3.05 6.58
N ARG A 33 -9.45 -4.16 7.32
CA ARG A 33 -8.40 -5.17 7.51
C ARG A 33 -8.09 -5.89 6.20
N ARG A 34 -9.12 -6.34 5.48
CA ARG A 34 -8.96 -7.02 4.19
C ARG A 34 -8.28 -6.13 3.16
N LEU A 35 -8.63 -4.85 3.11
CA LEU A 35 -7.99 -3.86 2.25
C LEU A 35 -6.49 -3.76 2.54
N ARG A 36 -6.09 -3.68 3.81
CA ARG A 36 -4.67 -3.61 4.20
C ARG A 36 -3.90 -4.85 3.74
N GLU A 37 -4.47 -6.05 3.92
CA GLU A 37 -3.85 -7.31 3.48
C GLU A 37 -3.67 -7.35 1.96
N LEU A 38 -4.69 -6.93 1.21
CA LEU A 38 -4.62 -6.85 -0.25
C LEU A 38 -3.62 -5.80 -0.73
N GLU A 39 -3.55 -4.63 -0.08
CA GLU A 39 -2.54 -3.61 -0.37
C GLU A 39 -1.12 -4.15 -0.13
N ALA A 40 -0.91 -4.91 0.95
CA ALA A 40 0.38 -5.52 1.26
C ALA A 40 0.79 -6.59 0.23
N GLU A 41 -0.13 -7.50 -0.12
CA GLU A 41 0.15 -8.54 -1.11
C GLU A 41 0.37 -7.94 -2.51
N ASN A 42 -0.41 -6.94 -2.90
CA ASN A 42 -0.22 -6.24 -4.17
C ASN A 42 1.18 -5.59 -4.25
N ASN A 43 1.63 -4.95 -3.18
CA ASN A 43 2.98 -4.37 -3.14
C ASN A 43 4.07 -5.44 -3.27
N LYS A 44 3.91 -6.59 -2.59
CA LYS A 44 4.83 -7.72 -2.72
C LYS A 44 4.86 -8.26 -4.15
N LEU A 45 3.69 -8.47 -4.76
CA LEU A 45 3.57 -8.95 -6.14
C LEU A 45 4.18 -7.97 -7.15
N LYS A 46 3.96 -6.67 -6.99
CA LYS A 46 4.59 -5.64 -7.83
C LYS A 46 6.11 -5.67 -7.74
N LYS A 47 6.67 -5.87 -6.54
CA LYS A 47 8.11 -6.01 -6.35
C LYS A 47 8.66 -7.24 -7.08
N LEU A 48 8.05 -8.41 -6.86
CA LEU A 48 8.47 -9.65 -7.52
C LEU A 48 8.37 -9.57 -9.04
N LEU A 49 7.30 -8.92 -9.56
CA LEU A 49 7.14 -8.71 -10.99
C LEU A 49 8.24 -7.80 -11.55
N ALA A 50 8.59 -6.72 -10.86
CA ALA A 50 9.68 -5.85 -11.27
C ALA A 50 11.03 -6.58 -11.29
N GLU A 51 11.32 -7.38 -10.26
CA GLU A 51 12.52 -8.22 -10.19
C GLU A 51 12.58 -9.22 -11.36
N ALA A 52 11.50 -9.96 -11.59
CA ALA A 52 11.41 -10.91 -12.71
C ALA A 52 11.60 -10.24 -14.08
N HIS A 53 11.03 -9.05 -14.28
CA HIS A 53 11.23 -8.29 -15.51
C HIS A 53 12.68 -7.83 -15.70
N LEU A 54 13.37 -7.45 -14.63
CA LEU A 54 14.80 -7.12 -14.68
C LEU A 54 15.64 -8.35 -15.05
N ASP A 55 15.34 -9.51 -14.47
CA ASP A 55 16.04 -10.76 -14.79
C ASP A 55 15.82 -11.17 -16.25
N ILE A 56 14.58 -11.11 -16.74
CA ILE A 56 14.27 -11.38 -18.16
C ILE A 56 15.03 -10.41 -19.07
N HIS A 57 15.06 -9.12 -18.73
CA HIS A 57 15.81 -8.13 -19.50
C HIS A 57 17.32 -8.43 -19.50
N ALA A 58 17.90 -8.78 -18.36
CA ALA A 58 19.30 -9.15 -18.24
C ALA A 58 19.65 -10.39 -19.07
N LEU A 59 18.81 -11.43 -19.03
CA LEU A 59 18.97 -12.64 -19.83
C LEU A 59 18.87 -12.36 -21.33
N ASN A 60 17.88 -11.58 -21.76
CA ASN A 60 17.75 -11.16 -23.15
C ASN A 60 18.95 -10.31 -23.62
N THR A 61 19.52 -9.49 -22.75
CA THR A 61 20.71 -8.70 -23.07
C THR A 61 21.95 -9.58 -23.19
N ALA A 62 22.11 -10.56 -22.30
CA ALA A 62 23.28 -11.44 -22.25
C ALA A 62 23.27 -12.52 -23.36
N PHE A 63 22.09 -13.04 -23.71
CA PHE A 63 21.93 -14.20 -24.59
C PHE A 63 21.07 -13.92 -25.83
N GLY A 64 20.55 -12.71 -25.98
CA GLY A 64 19.81 -12.29 -27.17
C GLY A 64 20.67 -12.44 -28.42
N VAL A 65 20.29 -13.39 -29.27
CA VAL A 65 20.96 -13.69 -30.54
C VAL A 65 21.08 -12.39 -31.35
N LYS A 66 22.31 -11.93 -31.55
CA LYS A 66 22.61 -11.00 -32.65
C LYS A 66 22.23 -11.70 -33.94
N ARG A 67 21.10 -11.32 -34.52
CA ARG A 67 20.84 -11.58 -35.95
C ARG A 67 21.71 -10.66 -36.78
#